data_AF-A0A402AZP5-F1
#
_entry.id   AF-A0A402AZP5-F1
#
_cell.length_a   1.000
_cell.length_b   1.000
_cell.length_c   1.000
_cell.angle_alpha   90.00
_cell.angle_beta   90.00
_cell.angle_gamma   90.00
#
_symmetry.space_group_name_H-M   'P 1'
#
loop_
_entity.id
_entity.type
_entity.pdbx_description
1 polymer ?
#
loop_
_entity_poly.entity_id
_entity_poly.type
_entity_poly.pdbx_seq_one_letter_code
_entity_poly.pdbx_strand_id
1 'polypeptide(L)'
;MLAEELIVVDAASPLWNNARPLLDIALKIEQQNGSYTWHGWQKESINAFMQGLPAHCALIAGVWQEDVAQQQESLWLGCVLEVREGVVCSIRTFAAFEDAGLPPTTQLEPGFAHAQELLSLTKSLIAPVAWALFTDKTTWDEWLLTDNDVEQHIDKGQLLASFSQQGRCVLLGSQVSQHRHHL
;
A
#
# COMPACT_ATOMS: atom_id res chain seq x y z
N MET A 1 -11.58 10.70 -4.67
CA MET A 1 -10.70 9.59 -4.24
C MET A 1 -11.39 8.60 -3.30
N LEU A 2 -12.05 9.05 -2.23
CA LEU A 2 -12.75 8.19 -1.27
C LEU A 2 -14.26 8.17 -1.55
N ALA A 3 -14.93 7.06 -1.29
CA ALA A 3 -16.39 7.00 -1.34
C ALA A 3 -17.00 7.91 -0.26
N GLU A 4 -18.22 8.42 -0.51
CA GLU A 4 -18.97 9.20 0.48
C GLU A 4 -19.19 8.40 1.78
N GLU A 5 -19.34 7.08 1.64
CA GLU A 5 -19.43 6.14 2.75
C GLU A 5 -18.53 4.92 2.48
N LEU A 6 -17.59 4.65 3.39
CA LEU A 6 -16.76 3.45 3.33
C LEU A 6 -17.54 2.26 3.87
N ILE A 7 -17.64 1.20 3.07
CA ILE A 7 -18.46 0.02 3.38
C ILE A 7 -17.83 -0.81 4.51
N VAL A 8 -16.49 -0.87 4.55
CA VAL A 8 -15.73 -1.58 5.59
C VAL A 8 -14.51 -0.75 5.97
N VAL A 9 -14.33 -0.57 7.28
CA VAL A 9 -13.12 -0.03 7.89
C VAL A 9 -12.74 -0.93 9.06
N ASP A 10 -11.62 -1.63 8.94
CA ASP A 10 -11.14 -2.55 9.97
C ASP A 10 -10.44 -1.80 11.12
N ALA A 11 -11.20 -0.95 11.81
CA ALA A 11 -10.69 -0.03 12.82
C ALA A 11 -10.25 -0.71 14.13
N ALA A 12 -10.67 -1.97 14.35
CA ALA A 12 -10.31 -2.76 15.52
C ALA A 12 -8.93 -3.43 15.40
N SER A 13 -8.40 -3.54 14.19
CA SER A 13 -7.10 -4.15 13.95
C SER A 13 -5.95 -3.30 14.52
N PRO A 14 -4.94 -3.91 15.17
CA PRO A 14 -3.73 -3.20 15.58
C PRO A 14 -3.01 -2.48 14.42
N LEU A 15 -3.08 -3.06 13.21
CA LEU A 15 -2.50 -2.47 11.99
C LEU A 15 -3.20 -1.17 11.58
N TRP A 16 -4.44 -0.94 12.04
CA TRP A 16 -5.18 0.28 11.75
C TRP A 16 -4.49 1.52 12.30
N ASN A 17 -3.75 1.39 13.40
CA ASN A 17 -3.03 2.53 14.00
C ASN A 17 -2.00 3.14 13.04
N ASN A 18 -1.42 2.34 12.15
CA ASN A 18 -0.47 2.80 11.13
C ASN A 18 -1.17 3.21 9.83
N ALA A 19 -2.33 2.63 9.50
CA ALA A 19 -3.11 3.01 8.31
C ALA A 19 -3.92 4.31 8.50
N ARG A 20 -4.44 4.55 9.71
CA ARG A 20 -5.31 5.69 10.03
C ARG A 20 -4.68 7.05 9.71
N PRO A 21 -3.42 7.35 10.08
CA PRO A 21 -2.82 8.63 9.73
C PRO A 21 -2.78 8.89 8.21
N LEU A 22 -2.57 7.85 7.40
CA LEU A 22 -2.58 7.96 5.94
C LEU A 22 -3.98 8.30 5.42
N LEU A 23 -5.02 7.71 6.01
CA LEU A 23 -6.41 8.07 5.69
C LEU A 23 -6.72 9.52 6.08
N ASP A 24 -6.26 9.97 7.25
CA ASP A 24 -6.46 11.35 7.70
C ASP A 24 -5.81 12.36 6.74
N ILE A 25 -4.63 12.02 6.21
CA ILE A 25 -3.94 12.81 5.18
C ILE A 25 -4.73 12.80 3.86
N ALA A 26 -5.18 11.62 3.41
CA ALA A 26 -5.98 11.47 2.20
C ALA A 26 -7.28 12.31 2.28
N LEU A 27 -7.95 12.31 3.43
CA LEU A 27 -9.12 13.14 3.69
C LEU A 27 -8.80 14.64 3.63
N LYS A 28 -7.67 15.08 4.20
CA LYS A 28 -7.23 16.48 4.09
C LYS A 28 -6.99 16.89 2.64
N ILE A 29 -6.33 16.04 1.84
CA ILE A 29 -6.12 16.26 0.40
C ILE A 29 -7.46 16.37 -0.34
N GLU A 30 -8.40 15.48 -0.05
CA GLU A 30 -9.72 15.48 -0.68
C GLU A 30 -10.51 16.75 -0.36
N GLN A 31 -10.50 17.21 0.90
CA GLN A 31 -11.25 18.36 1.39
C GLN A 31 -10.70 19.71 0.89
N GLN A 32 -9.39 19.82 0.66
CA GLN A 32 -8.73 21.09 0.31
C GLN A 32 -8.63 21.35 -1.20
N ASN A 33 -9.43 20.67 -2.04
CA ASN A 33 -9.68 20.98 -3.46
C ASN A 33 -8.48 21.52 -4.27
N GLY A 34 -7.34 20.82 -4.21
CA GLY A 34 -6.16 21.10 -5.04
C GLY A 34 -5.21 22.17 -4.49
N SER A 35 -5.56 22.92 -3.43
CA SER A 35 -4.64 23.89 -2.81
C SER A 35 -3.67 23.25 -1.81
N TYR A 36 -3.87 21.99 -1.46
CA TYR A 36 -3.06 21.25 -0.51
C TYR A 36 -2.15 20.26 -1.23
N THR A 37 -0.85 20.36 -0.94
CA THR A 37 0.15 19.38 -1.34
C THR A 37 0.78 18.81 -0.07
N TRP A 38 0.89 17.49 0.00
CA TRP A 38 1.55 16.80 1.10
C TRP A 38 2.69 15.94 0.54
N HIS A 39 3.94 16.31 0.75
CA HIS A 39 5.11 15.58 0.22
C HIS A 39 5.02 15.21 -1.28
N GLY A 40 4.58 16.19 -2.09
CA GLY A 40 4.34 16.03 -3.53
C GLY A 40 3.02 15.35 -3.91
N TRP A 41 2.26 14.82 -2.95
CA TRP A 41 0.93 14.26 -3.18
C TRP A 41 -0.10 15.35 -3.36
N GLN A 42 -0.74 15.34 -4.53
CA GLN A 42 -1.81 16.25 -4.90
C GLN A 42 -3.07 15.47 -5.28
N LYS A 43 -4.23 16.09 -5.06
CA LYS A 43 -5.53 15.51 -5.39
C LYS A 43 -5.62 15.08 -6.86
N GLU A 44 -5.09 15.91 -7.76
CA GLU A 44 -5.11 15.66 -9.21
C GLU A 44 -4.33 14.40 -9.58
N SER A 45 -3.07 14.28 -9.14
CA SER A 45 -2.22 13.12 -9.37
C SER A 45 -2.81 11.83 -8.82
N ILE A 46 -3.40 11.87 -7.61
CA ILE A 46 -4.04 10.70 -7.02
C ILE A 46 -5.30 10.33 -7.80
N ASN A 47 -6.15 11.29 -8.15
CA ASN A 47 -7.33 11.02 -8.94
C ASN A 47 -6.97 10.47 -10.33
N ALA A 48 -5.94 11.00 -10.98
CA ALA A 48 -5.45 10.50 -12.27
C ALA A 48 -5.01 9.03 -12.16
N PHE A 49 -4.26 8.69 -11.11
CA PHE A 49 -3.90 7.30 -10.81
C PHE A 49 -5.14 6.42 -10.63
N MET A 50 -6.08 6.84 -9.78
CA MET A 50 -7.30 6.09 -9.46
C MET A 50 -8.19 5.86 -10.70
N GLN A 51 -8.28 6.83 -11.60
CA GLN A 51 -9.01 6.73 -12.86
C GLN A 51 -8.31 5.82 -13.89
N GLY A 52 -7.01 5.59 -13.73
CA GLY A 52 -6.25 4.64 -14.54
C GLY A 52 -6.40 3.17 -14.10
N LEU A 53 -7.09 2.92 -12.99
CA LEU A 53 -7.29 1.57 -12.45
C LEU A 53 -8.39 0.82 -13.19
N PRO A 54 -8.38 -0.53 -13.16
CA PRO A 54 -9.54 -1.31 -13.57
C PRO A 54 -10.81 -0.93 -12.80
N ALA A 55 -11.97 -1.09 -13.45
CA ALA A 55 -13.27 -0.72 -12.88
C ALA A 55 -13.56 -1.37 -11.51
N HIS A 56 -13.03 -2.58 -11.25
CA HIS A 56 -13.07 -3.22 -9.94
C HIS A 56 -11.73 -3.91 -9.66
N CYS A 57 -10.96 -3.34 -8.72
CA CYS A 57 -9.68 -3.89 -8.31
C CYS A 57 -9.40 -3.70 -6.82
N ALA A 58 -8.38 -4.39 -6.32
CA ALA A 58 -7.84 -4.20 -4.99
C ALA A 58 -6.40 -3.67 -5.07
N LEU A 59 -6.07 -2.72 -4.21
CA LEU A 59 -4.70 -2.25 -3.98
C LEU A 59 -4.25 -2.79 -2.62
N ILE A 60 -3.15 -3.52 -2.61
CA ILE A 60 -2.57 -4.16 -1.43
C ILE A 60 -1.27 -3.45 -1.10
N ALA A 61 -1.08 -3.06 0.16
CA ALA A 61 0.20 -2.57 0.65
C ALA A 61 0.61 -3.36 1.89
N GLY A 62 1.82 -3.94 1.84
CA GLY A 62 2.48 -4.53 3.00
C GLY A 62 3.85 -3.87 3.20
N VAL A 63 4.11 -3.38 4.41
CA VAL A 63 5.34 -2.69 4.77
C VAL A 63 5.93 -3.36 6.00
N TRP A 64 7.15 -3.85 5.89
CA TRP A 64 7.87 -4.49 6.98
C TRP A 64 8.89 -3.54 7.58
N GLN A 65 8.99 -3.55 8.90
CA GLN A 65 9.99 -2.81 9.64
C GLN A 65 10.99 -3.79 10.25
N GLU A 66 12.26 -3.55 9.98
CA GLU A 66 13.35 -4.22 10.68
C GLU A 66 13.42 -3.75 12.13
N ASP A 67 13.36 -4.69 13.06
CA ASP A 67 13.80 -4.49 14.44
C ASP A 67 15.29 -4.84 14.53
N VAL A 68 16.13 -3.80 14.53
CA VAL A 68 17.59 -3.92 14.63
C VAL A 68 18.02 -4.62 15.93
N ALA A 69 17.25 -4.49 17.01
CA ALA A 69 17.57 -5.11 18.30
C ALA A 69 17.28 -6.61 18.30
N GLN A 70 16.26 -7.05 17.55
CA GLN A 70 15.83 -8.45 17.51
C GLN A 70 16.26 -9.19 16.24
N GLN A 71 16.84 -8.50 15.26
CA GLN A 71 17.16 -9.04 13.92
C GLN A 71 15.94 -9.71 13.28
N GLN A 72 14.76 -9.14 13.49
CA GLN A 72 13.49 -9.64 12.98
C GLN A 72 12.76 -8.56 12.21
N GLU A 73 12.10 -8.95 11.13
CA GLU A 73 11.19 -8.08 10.38
C GLU A 73 9.76 -8.29 10.89
N SER A 74 9.07 -7.19 11.17
CA SER A 74 7.67 -7.22 11.61
C SER A 74 6.81 -6.40 10.67
N LEU A 75 5.58 -6.85 10.43
CA LEU A 75 4.62 -6.13 9.59
C LEU A 75 4.21 -4.83 10.29
N TRP A 76 4.63 -3.70 9.74
CA TRP A 76 4.29 -2.36 10.23
C TRP A 76 2.95 -1.88 9.66
N LEU A 77 2.74 -2.04 8.35
CA LEU A 77 1.48 -1.69 7.68
C LEU A 77 1.05 -2.88 6.81
N GLY A 78 -0.19 -3.32 6.94
CA GLY A 78 -0.79 -4.32 6.05
C GLY A 78 -2.22 -3.91 5.76
N CYS A 79 -2.48 -3.38 4.56
CA CYS A 79 -3.80 -2.91 4.18
C CYS A 79 -4.21 -3.32 2.76
N VAL A 80 -5.51 -3.44 2.56
CA VAL A 80 -6.15 -3.72 1.28
C VAL A 80 -7.26 -2.72 1.05
N LEU A 81 -7.16 -1.98 -0.05
CA LEU A 81 -8.16 -1.02 -0.51
C LEU A 81 -8.94 -1.66 -1.65
N GLU A 82 -10.26 -1.74 -1.51
CA GLU A 82 -11.12 -2.06 -2.65
C GLU A 82 -11.44 -0.78 -3.40
N VAL A 83 -11.21 -0.79 -4.70
CA VAL A 83 -11.50 0.33 -5.59
C VAL A 83 -12.55 -0.08 -6.60
N ARG A 84 -13.59 0.74 -6.73
CA ARG A 84 -14.60 0.62 -7.77
C ARG A 84 -14.74 1.95 -8.50
N GLU A 85 -14.65 1.92 -9.82
CA GLU A 85 -14.79 3.10 -10.69
C GLU A 85 -13.90 4.28 -10.22
N GLY A 86 -12.65 3.98 -9.83
CA GLY A 86 -11.68 4.97 -9.35
C GLY A 86 -11.96 5.54 -7.95
N VAL A 87 -12.81 4.89 -7.15
CA VAL A 87 -13.16 5.31 -5.80
C VAL A 87 -12.87 4.21 -4.79
N VAL A 88 -12.21 4.54 -3.67
CA VAL A 88 -12.00 3.59 -2.57
C VAL A 88 -13.33 3.34 -1.85
N CYS A 89 -13.80 2.10 -1.88
CA CYS A 89 -15.06 1.69 -1.26
C CYS A 89 -14.88 1.00 0.09
N SER A 90 -13.73 0.35 0.31
CA SER A 90 -13.44 -0.32 1.58
C SER A 90 -11.95 -0.35 1.89
N ILE A 91 -11.64 -0.37 3.18
CA ILE A 91 -10.28 -0.45 3.73
C ILE A 91 -10.24 -1.57 4.76
N ARG A 92 -9.49 -2.62 4.45
CA ARG A 92 -9.28 -3.77 5.35
C ARG A 92 -7.81 -3.84 5.74
N THR A 93 -7.50 -4.39 6.91
CA THR A 93 -6.13 -4.76 7.25
C THR A 93 -5.87 -6.23 6.93
N PHE A 94 -4.61 -6.66 6.96
CA PHE A 94 -4.27 -8.08 6.78
C PHE A 94 -4.88 -8.97 7.88
N ALA A 95 -5.17 -8.42 9.06
CA ALA A 95 -5.85 -9.15 10.14
C ALA A 95 -7.24 -9.67 9.73
N ALA A 96 -7.93 -8.99 8.81
CA ALA A 96 -9.24 -9.41 8.32
C ALA A 96 -9.21 -10.72 7.51
N PHE A 97 -8.02 -11.22 7.17
CA PHE A 97 -7.84 -12.46 6.40
C PHE A 97 -7.40 -13.65 7.25
N GLU A 98 -7.17 -13.47 8.55
CA GLU A 98 -6.77 -14.57 9.45
C GLU A 98 -7.83 -15.70 9.45
N ASP A 99 -9.11 -15.34 9.53
CA ASP A 99 -10.22 -16.30 9.45
C ASP A 99 -10.33 -17.00 8.09
N ALA A 100 -9.73 -16.42 7.04
CA ALA A 100 -9.71 -16.98 5.71
C ALA A 100 -8.47 -17.87 5.45
N GLY A 101 -7.65 -18.11 6.48
CA GLY A 101 -6.50 -19.00 6.42
C GLY A 101 -5.14 -18.31 6.31
N LEU A 102 -5.11 -16.97 6.29
CA LEU A 102 -3.84 -16.24 6.37
C LEU A 102 -3.20 -16.48 7.76
N PRO A 103 -1.88 -16.71 7.85
CA PRO A 103 -1.21 -16.76 9.14
C PRO A 103 -1.44 -15.47 9.96
N PRO A 104 -1.38 -15.54 11.30
CA PRO A 104 -1.46 -14.35 12.15
C PRO A 104 -0.49 -13.28 11.69
N THR A 105 -0.87 -12.00 11.78
CA THR A 105 -0.03 -10.91 11.23
C THR A 105 1.40 -10.87 11.78
N THR A 106 1.61 -11.40 12.98
CA THR A 106 2.93 -11.52 13.63
C THR A 106 3.85 -12.59 13.02
N GLN A 107 3.31 -13.48 12.19
CA GLN A 107 4.02 -14.56 11.49
C GLN A 107 4.17 -14.28 10.00
N LEU A 108 3.66 -13.15 9.51
CA LEU A 108 3.77 -12.78 8.11
C LEU A 108 5.18 -12.29 7.80
N GLU A 109 5.93 -13.13 7.09
CA GLU A 109 7.24 -12.80 6.54
C GLU A 109 7.13 -11.95 5.25
N PRO A 110 8.10 -11.06 4.95
CA PRO A 110 8.18 -10.26 3.71
C PRO A 110 8.52 -11.07 2.45
N GLY A 111 8.17 -12.37 2.44
CA GLY A 111 8.51 -13.33 1.41
C GLY A 111 7.43 -13.53 0.35
N PHE A 112 7.83 -14.19 -0.73
CA PHE A 112 6.96 -14.50 -1.86
C PHE A 112 5.75 -15.36 -1.48
N ALA A 113 5.90 -16.30 -0.54
CA ALA A 113 4.84 -17.23 -0.16
C ALA A 113 3.61 -16.51 0.41
N HIS A 114 3.79 -15.71 1.47
CA HIS A 114 2.69 -14.95 2.06
C HIS A 114 2.16 -13.85 1.13
N ALA A 115 3.03 -13.25 0.31
CA ALA A 115 2.61 -12.29 -0.71
C ALA A 115 1.64 -12.92 -1.73
N GLN A 116 1.91 -14.15 -2.20
CA GLN A 116 1.02 -14.89 -3.09
C GLN A 116 -0.30 -15.26 -2.44
N GLU A 117 -0.26 -15.70 -1.18
CA GLU A 117 -1.45 -16.04 -0.43
C GLU A 117 -2.36 -14.83 -0.22
N LEU A 118 -1.80 -13.69 0.19
CA LEU A 118 -2.51 -12.41 0.29
C LEU A 118 -3.17 -12.00 -1.03
N LEU A 119 -2.44 -12.12 -2.15
CA LEU A 119 -2.97 -11.85 -3.49
C LEU A 119 -4.12 -12.80 -3.85
N SER A 120 -3.99 -14.08 -3.52
CA SER A 120 -5.01 -15.10 -3.76
C SER A 120 -6.29 -14.82 -2.96
N LEU A 121 -6.15 -14.60 -1.66
CA LEU A 121 -7.27 -14.28 -0.76
C LEU A 121 -7.95 -12.97 -1.12
N THR A 122 -7.18 -11.94 -1.49
CA THR A 122 -7.75 -10.67 -1.95
C THR A 122 -8.58 -10.85 -3.21
N LYS A 123 -8.09 -11.69 -4.15
CA LYS A 123 -8.81 -11.98 -5.39
C LYS A 123 -10.10 -12.75 -5.18
N SER A 124 -10.12 -13.67 -4.23
CA SER A 124 -11.30 -14.48 -3.93
C SER A 124 -12.34 -13.73 -3.10
N LEU A 125 -11.91 -12.85 -2.19
CA LEU A 125 -12.80 -12.22 -1.20
C LEU A 125 -13.20 -10.79 -1.52
N ILE A 126 -12.42 -10.05 -2.33
CA ILE A 126 -12.59 -8.59 -2.48
C ILE A 126 -12.80 -8.19 -3.94
N ALA A 127 -11.80 -8.42 -4.80
CA ALA A 127 -11.84 -7.94 -6.18
C ALA A 127 -11.06 -8.85 -7.13
N PRO A 128 -11.54 -9.13 -8.35
CA PRO A 128 -10.94 -10.10 -9.25
C PRO A 128 -9.53 -9.69 -9.73
N VAL A 129 -9.22 -8.39 -9.72
CA VAL A 129 -7.90 -7.85 -10.00
C VAL A 129 -7.29 -7.31 -8.72
N ALA A 130 -6.05 -7.67 -8.43
CA ALA A 130 -5.33 -7.18 -7.26
C ALA A 130 -3.91 -6.78 -7.65
N TRP A 131 -3.50 -5.60 -7.22
CA TRP A 131 -2.15 -5.07 -7.35
C TRP A 131 -1.54 -4.91 -5.98
N ALA A 132 -0.30 -5.33 -5.81
CA ALA A 132 0.35 -5.31 -4.51
C ALA A 132 1.68 -4.56 -4.55
N LEU A 133 1.92 -3.82 -3.48
CA LEU A 133 3.19 -3.21 -3.14
C LEU A 133 3.66 -3.82 -1.81
N PHE A 134 4.74 -4.58 -1.86
CA PHE A 134 5.39 -5.11 -0.65
C PHE A 134 6.80 -4.53 -0.56
N THR A 135 7.14 -3.94 0.59
CA THR A 135 8.38 -3.17 0.75
C THR A 135 8.82 -3.10 2.21
N ASP A 136 10.06 -2.66 2.44
CA ASP A 136 10.54 -2.30 3.76
C ASP A 136 10.12 -0.85 4.12
N LYS A 137 10.11 -0.55 5.43
CA LYS A 137 9.67 0.73 5.95
C LYS A 137 10.56 1.89 5.51
N THR A 138 11.86 1.66 5.31
CA THR A 138 12.79 2.70 4.87
C THR A 138 12.44 3.15 3.46
N THR A 139 12.28 2.19 2.55
CA THR A 139 11.86 2.45 1.17
C THR A 139 10.47 3.08 1.09
N TRP A 140 9.54 2.62 1.94
CA TRP A 140 8.20 3.21 2.06
C TRP A 140 8.26 4.68 2.50
N ASP A 141 8.98 4.98 3.59
CA ASP A 141 9.09 6.32 4.14
C ASP A 141 9.80 7.27 3.16
N GLU A 142 10.88 6.83 2.51
CA GLU A 142 11.57 7.61 1.48
C GLU A 142 10.62 7.96 0.35
N TRP A 143 9.93 6.99 -0.23
CA TRP A 143 8.99 7.26 -1.31
C TRP A 143 7.82 8.13 -0.86
N LEU A 144 7.27 7.91 0.34
CA LEU A 144 6.09 8.62 0.82
C LEU A 144 6.41 10.07 1.22
N LEU A 145 7.52 10.29 1.93
CA LEU A 145 7.85 11.54 2.63
C LEU A 145 8.89 12.40 1.92
N THR A 146 9.60 11.90 0.91
CA THR A 146 10.56 12.74 0.17
C THR A 146 9.82 13.93 -0.44
N ASP A 147 10.16 15.12 0.07
CA ASP A 147 9.82 16.41 -0.52
C ASP A 147 10.69 16.59 -1.75
N ASN A 148 10.08 16.84 -2.91
CA ASN A 148 10.81 17.20 -4.12
C ASN A 148 11.31 18.64 -3.99
N ASP A 149 12.26 18.88 -3.07
CA ASP A 149 13.04 20.09 -3.07
C ASP A 149 14.00 20.02 -4.28
N VAL A 150 13.75 20.93 -5.23
CA VAL A 150 14.59 21.31 -6.37
C VAL A 150 14.35 20.54 -7.70
N GLU A 151 13.71 21.26 -8.63
CA GLU A 151 13.71 21.12 -10.11
C GLU A 151 13.00 19.95 -10.80
N GLN A 152 12.65 18.83 -10.14
CA GLN A 152 11.84 17.77 -10.76
C GLN A 152 10.66 17.38 -9.89
N HIS A 153 9.48 17.89 -10.25
CA HIS A 153 8.23 17.41 -9.68
C HIS A 153 7.98 15.98 -10.18
N ILE A 154 8.29 14.98 -9.35
CA ILE A 154 7.94 13.58 -9.61
C ILE A 154 6.48 13.40 -9.23
N ASP A 155 5.61 13.21 -10.23
CA ASP A 155 4.24 12.77 -10.01
C ASP A 155 4.25 11.30 -9.55
N LYS A 156 4.20 11.10 -8.22
CA LYS A 156 4.21 9.77 -7.59
C LYS A 156 3.01 8.91 -8.03
N GLY A 157 1.87 9.54 -8.36
CA GLY A 157 0.68 8.85 -8.88
C GLY A 157 0.91 8.29 -10.28
N GLN A 158 1.54 9.08 -11.17
CA GLN A 158 1.92 8.64 -12.50
C GLN A 158 2.95 7.50 -12.46
N LEU A 159 3.89 7.54 -11.52
CA LEU A 159 4.85 6.46 -11.31
C LEU A 159 4.16 5.14 -10.94
N LEU A 160 3.21 5.17 -9.99
CA LEU A 160 2.40 4.00 -9.64
C LEU A 160 1.53 3.50 -10.81
N ALA A 161 0.96 4.42 -11.59
CA ALA A 161 0.21 4.07 -12.79
C ALA A 161 1.10 3.30 -13.79
N SER A 162 2.35 3.72 -13.96
CA SER A 162 3.29 3.05 -14.86
C SER A 162 3.64 1.64 -14.41
N PHE A 163 3.86 1.41 -13.11
CA PHE A 163 4.17 0.08 -12.57
C PHE A 163 3.00 -0.88 -12.70
N SER A 164 1.82 -0.36 -12.45
CA SER A 164 0.63 -1.18 -12.47
C SER A 164 0.15 -1.55 -13.86
N GLN A 165 0.31 -0.66 -14.85
CA GLN A 165 0.10 -0.97 -16.27
C GLN A 165 1.04 -2.07 -16.78
N GLN A 166 2.20 -2.26 -16.14
CA GLN A 166 3.10 -3.38 -16.45
C GLN A 166 2.62 -4.71 -15.85
N GLY A 167 1.51 -4.72 -15.11
CA GLY A 167 0.90 -5.92 -14.51
C GLY A 167 1.74 -6.54 -13.39
N ARG A 168 2.67 -5.78 -12.80
CA ARG A 168 3.64 -6.30 -11.83
C ARG A 168 3.15 -6.02 -10.42
N CYS A 169 3.16 -7.06 -9.59
CA CYS A 169 3.33 -6.88 -8.14
C CYS A 169 4.66 -6.15 -7.95
N VAL A 170 4.65 -5.00 -7.30
CA VAL A 170 5.86 -4.22 -7.05
C VAL A 170 6.41 -4.68 -5.71
N LEU A 171 7.38 -5.58 -5.74
CA LEU A 171 8.25 -5.81 -4.60
C LEU A 171 9.31 -4.72 -4.63
N LEU A 172 9.13 -3.64 -3.86
CA LEU A 172 10.20 -2.69 -3.61
C LEU A 172 11.06 -3.28 -2.48
N GLY A 173 11.82 -4.33 -2.82
CA GLY A 173 12.84 -4.85 -1.93
C GLY A 173 14.09 -4.00 -2.05
N SER A 174 14.68 -3.62 -0.93
CA SER A 174 16.06 -3.17 -0.88
C SER A 174 16.95 -4.32 -1.40
N GLN A 175 17.41 -4.23 -2.66
CA GLN A 175 18.62 -4.96 -3.04
C GLN A 175 19.80 -4.29 -2.34
N VAL A 176 19.95 -4.53 -1.04
CA VAL A 176 21.24 -4.38 -0.36
C VAL A 176 21.82 -5.78 -0.20
N SER A 177 22.50 -6.20 -1.26
CA SER A 177 23.69 -7.04 -1.18
C SER A 177 23.55 -8.46 -0.58
N GLN A 178 22.91 -9.38 -1.31
CA GLN A 178 23.47 -10.74 -1.38
C GLN A 178 24.75 -10.72 -2.24
N HIS A 179 25.81 -10.09 -1.73
CA HIS A 179 27.16 -10.56 -2.05
C HIS A 179 27.49 -11.68 -1.05
N ARG A 180 26.88 -12.86 -1.27
CA ARG A 180 27.55 -14.11 -0.92
C ARG A 180 28.75 -14.24 -1.85
N HIS A 181 29.82 -13.53 -1.50
CA HIS A 181 31.14 -13.92 -1.94
C HIS A 181 31.41 -15.30 -1.35
N HIS A 182 31.69 -16.24 -2.25
CA HIS A 182 32.44 -17.45 -1.96
C HIS A 182 33.58 -17.16 -0.98
N LEU A 183 33.61 -17.88 0.15
CA LEU A 183 34.70 -18.74 0.60
C LEU A 183 34.31 -19.43 1.91
#